data_AF-A0A940KNJ9-F1
#
_entry.id   AF-A0A940KNJ9-F1
#
_cell.length_a   1.000
_cell.length_b   1.000
_cell.length_c   1.000
_cell.angle_alpha   90.00
_cell.angle_beta   90.00
_cell.angle_gamma   90.00
#
_symmetry.space_group_name_H-M   'P 1'
#
loop_
_entity.id
_entity.type
_entity.pdbx_description
1 polymer ?
#
loop_
_entity_poly.entity_id
_entity_poly.type
_entity_poly.pdbx_seq_one_letter_code
_entity_poly.pdbx_strand_id
1 'polypeptide(L)'
;MQTEYMKQRMQHILQGRPLHKKAAKSIPQVSEKRKEKLKEDKKLEDGLHAHKKSLNVFFKEIQENRWINGNPCPCENCGEMIPVTFARHATAHLLPKKIFKSIATHPLNYMILGANCGCHDKTHVLEQIVKMKVWPEIAKRLKELIALLPHDELKHVSTELYEAIQNAD
;
A
#
# COMPACT_ATOMS: atom_id res chain seq x y z
N MET A 1 60.88 33.57 -11.75
CA MET A 1 60.46 34.99 -11.80
C MET A 1 59.20 35.16 -10.97
N GLN A 2 59.18 36.06 -9.99
CA GLN A 2 57.94 36.40 -9.28
C GLN A 2 57.12 37.35 -10.13
N THR A 3 55.81 37.07 -10.27
CA THR A 3 54.87 37.92 -11.01
C THR A 3 54.64 39.24 -10.27
N GLU A 4 54.29 40.29 -11.01
CA GLU A 4 54.08 41.63 -10.44
C GLU A 4 53.00 41.66 -9.35
N TYR A 5 51.98 40.79 -9.49
CA TYR A 5 50.96 40.54 -8.47
C TYR A 5 51.53 40.02 -7.14
N MET A 6 52.50 39.10 -7.19
CA MET A 6 53.13 38.54 -5.98
C MET A 6 53.92 39.62 -5.23
N LYS A 7 54.61 40.50 -5.95
CA LYS A 7 55.36 41.62 -5.35
C LYS A 7 54.44 42.62 -4.66
N GLN A 8 53.37 43.04 -5.34
CA GLN A 8 52.37 43.94 -4.75
C GLN A 8 51.70 43.32 -3.52
N ARG A 9 51.38 42.02 -3.57
CA ARG A 9 50.79 41.31 -2.42
C ARG A 9 51.75 41.23 -1.22
N MET A 10 53.04 40.96 -1.45
CA MET A 10 54.05 40.99 -0.38
C MET A 10 54.22 42.39 0.21
N GLN A 11 54.24 43.42 -0.61
CA GLN A 11 54.35 44.81 -0.16
C GLN A 11 53.15 45.23 0.70
N HIS A 12 51.94 44.79 0.34
CA HIS A 12 50.73 44.99 1.14
C HIS A 12 50.77 44.28 2.50
N ILE A 13 51.35 43.07 2.57
CA ILE A 13 51.55 42.33 3.82
C ILE A 13 52.58 43.04 4.72
N LEU A 14 53.70 43.48 4.14
CA LEU A 14 54.76 44.20 4.86
C LEU A 14 54.29 45.56 5.42
N GLN A 15 53.37 46.23 4.74
CA GLN A 15 52.76 47.49 5.19
C GLN A 15 51.69 47.30 6.28
N GLY A 16 51.43 46.08 6.75
CA GLY A 16 50.48 45.81 7.82
C GLY A 16 49.01 46.13 7.47
N ARG A 17 48.69 46.31 6.18
CA ARG A 17 47.32 46.64 5.76
C ARG A 17 46.43 45.39 5.92
N PRO A 18 45.34 45.45 6.71
CA PRO A 18 44.50 44.29 6.93
C PRO A 18 43.82 43.85 5.63
N LEU A 19 43.95 42.57 5.27
CA LEU A 19 43.25 41.98 4.14
C LEU A 19 41.74 42.05 4.39
N HIS A 20 40.97 42.53 3.41
CA HIS A 20 39.52 42.60 3.50
C HIS A 20 38.94 41.20 3.72
N LYS A 21 38.48 40.90 4.95
CA LYS A 21 37.84 39.62 5.27
C LYS A 21 36.55 39.53 4.47
N LYS A 22 36.44 38.56 3.56
CA LYS A 22 35.17 38.26 2.88
C LYS A 22 34.16 37.82 3.95
N ALA A 23 32.99 38.44 3.97
CA ALA A 23 31.91 38.03 4.86
C ALA A 23 31.59 36.55 4.61
N ALA A 24 31.62 35.74 5.67
CA ALA A 24 31.26 34.34 5.60
C ALA A 24 29.77 34.24 5.24
N LYS A 25 29.45 33.75 4.04
CA LYS A 25 28.07 33.43 3.69
C LYS A 25 27.68 32.15 4.43
N SER A 26 26.59 32.21 5.20
CA SER A 26 25.97 31.04 5.83
C SER A 26 25.62 30.02 4.75
N ILE A 27 26.29 28.87 4.77
CA ILE A 27 25.93 27.74 3.92
C ILE A 27 24.78 27.01 4.65
N PRO A 28 23.60 26.88 4.03
CA PRO A 28 22.49 26.16 4.65
C PRO A 28 22.87 24.70 4.90
N GLN A 29 22.56 24.19 6.10
CA GLN A 29 22.87 22.80 6.51
C GLN A 29 22.23 21.72 5.63
N VAL A 30 21.14 22.05 4.93
CA VAL A 30 20.39 21.12 4.09
C VAL A 30 20.08 21.81 2.77
N SER A 31 20.48 21.18 1.66
CA SER A 31 20.16 21.66 0.32
C SER A 31 18.65 21.66 0.07
N GLU A 32 18.16 22.55 -0.79
CA GLU A 32 16.73 22.63 -1.10
C GLU A 32 16.19 21.31 -1.66
N LYS A 33 16.94 20.65 -2.55
CA LYS A 33 16.61 19.31 -3.07
C LYS A 33 16.40 18.27 -1.96
N ARG A 34 17.20 18.33 -0.89
CA ARG A 34 17.07 17.39 0.24
C ARG A 34 15.86 17.73 1.11
N LYS A 35 15.47 19.00 1.22
CA LYS A 35 14.24 19.41 1.92
C LYS A 35 12.97 18.98 1.19
N GLU A 36 12.97 19.04 -0.13
CA GLU A 36 11.84 18.57 -0.96
C GLU A 36 11.63 17.07 -0.80
N LYS A 37 12.70 16.28 -0.93
CA LYS A 37 12.63 14.83 -0.76
C LYS A 37 12.09 14.42 0.62
N LEU A 38 12.54 15.09 1.69
CA LEU A 38 12.03 14.84 3.06
C LEU A 38 10.54 15.16 3.21
N LYS A 39 10.01 16.16 2.50
CA LYS A 39 8.57 16.47 2.50
C LYS A 39 7.78 15.40 1.75
N GLU A 40 8.31 14.88 0.65
CA GLU A 40 7.69 13.78 -0.10
C GLU A 40 7.65 12.50 0.73
N ASP A 41 8.78 12.12 1.35
CA ASP A 41 8.87 10.94 2.21
C ASP A 41 7.86 11.00 3.37
N LYS A 42 7.73 12.18 4.02
CA LYS A 42 6.75 12.38 5.10
C LYS A 42 5.31 12.25 4.63
N LYS A 43 4.96 12.83 3.47
CA LYS A 43 3.61 12.67 2.88
C LYS A 43 3.31 11.20 2.56
N LEU A 44 4.31 10.46 2.12
CA LEU A 44 4.20 9.04 1.80
C LEU A 44 3.98 8.19 3.08
N GLU A 45 4.70 8.50 4.16
CA GLU A 45 4.49 7.91 5.48
C GLU A 45 3.09 8.21 6.03
N ASP A 46 2.63 9.46 5.96
CA ASP A 46 1.30 9.88 6.41
C ASP A 46 0.20 9.12 5.64
N GLY A 47 0.34 8.98 4.32
CA GLY A 47 -0.58 8.22 3.48
C GLY A 47 -0.60 6.72 3.81
N LEU A 48 0.56 6.13 4.08
CA LEU A 48 0.67 4.72 4.49
C LEU A 48 0.02 4.47 5.85
N HIS A 49 0.17 5.41 6.78
CA HIS A 49 -0.46 5.35 8.10
C HIS A 49 -1.98 5.40 7.99
N ALA A 50 -2.52 6.30 7.15
CA ALA A 50 -3.95 6.41 6.89
C ALA A 50 -4.52 5.11 6.30
N HIS A 51 -3.84 4.51 5.32
CA HIS A 51 -4.25 3.23 4.71
C HIS A 51 -4.22 2.05 5.70
N LYS A 52 -3.20 1.97 6.57
CA LYS A 52 -3.15 0.93 7.60
C LYS A 52 -4.29 1.08 8.62
N LYS A 53 -4.64 2.33 8.95
CA LYS A 53 -5.77 2.64 9.83
C LYS A 53 -7.10 2.22 9.22
N SER A 54 -7.35 2.54 7.95
CA SER A 54 -8.60 2.15 7.26
C SER A 54 -8.77 0.63 7.17
N LEU A 55 -7.69 -0.12 6.85
CA LEU A 55 -7.74 -1.58 6.85
C LEU A 55 -8.05 -2.18 8.21
N ASN A 56 -7.49 -1.64 9.30
CA ASN A 56 -7.79 -2.14 10.64
C ASN A 56 -9.25 -1.88 11.04
N VAL A 57 -9.82 -0.73 10.66
CA VAL A 57 -11.24 -0.43 10.85
C VAL A 57 -12.09 -1.42 10.06
N PHE A 58 -11.78 -1.64 8.78
CA PHE A 58 -12.46 -2.61 7.92
C PHE A 58 -12.48 -4.03 8.52
N PHE A 59 -11.35 -4.55 8.99
CA PHE A 59 -11.31 -5.87 9.63
C PHE A 59 -12.14 -5.93 10.92
N LYS A 60 -12.15 -4.84 11.69
CA LYS A 60 -12.94 -4.75 12.93
C LYS A 60 -14.44 -4.77 12.61
N GLU A 61 -14.89 -3.97 11.64
CA GLU A 61 -16.29 -3.93 11.20
C GLU A 61 -16.75 -5.30 10.69
N ILE A 62 -15.94 -5.98 9.88
CA ILE A 62 -16.24 -7.34 9.42
C ILE A 62 -16.36 -8.30 10.60
N GLN A 63 -15.41 -8.25 11.53
CA GLN A 63 -15.45 -9.12 12.72
C GLN A 63 -16.73 -8.89 13.52
N GLU A 64 -17.10 -7.64 13.79
CA GLU A 64 -18.32 -7.28 14.54
C GLU A 64 -19.59 -7.73 13.82
N ASN A 65 -19.63 -7.61 12.49
CA ASN A 65 -20.80 -7.98 11.68
C ASN A 65 -20.94 -9.49 11.45
N ARG A 66 -19.83 -10.23 11.38
CA ARG A 66 -19.83 -11.66 10.99
C ARG A 66 -19.67 -12.61 12.19
N TRP A 67 -18.99 -12.20 13.26
CA TRP A 67 -18.84 -12.96 14.50
C TRP A 67 -19.72 -12.35 15.61
N ILE A 68 -21.03 -12.34 15.39
CA ILE A 68 -22.02 -11.72 16.26
C ILE A 68 -21.92 -12.32 17.68
N ASN A 69 -21.80 -11.46 18.68
CA ASN A 69 -21.65 -11.82 20.10
C ASN A 69 -20.45 -12.74 20.39
N GLY A 70 -19.42 -12.74 19.54
CA GLY A 70 -18.24 -13.59 19.71
C GLY A 70 -18.49 -15.06 19.35
N ASN A 71 -19.59 -15.38 18.66
CA ASN A 71 -19.83 -16.72 18.15
C ASN A 71 -18.96 -17.02 16.92
N PRO A 72 -18.52 -18.27 16.72
CA PRO A 72 -17.81 -18.67 15.50
C PRO A 72 -18.65 -18.40 14.25
N CYS A 73 -17.98 -18.04 13.15
CA CYS A 73 -18.60 -17.78 11.85
C CYS A 73 -18.30 -18.95 10.90
N PRO A 74 -19.28 -19.49 10.15
CA PRO A 74 -19.02 -20.56 9.21
C PRO A 74 -18.20 -20.05 8.00
N CYS A 75 -17.25 -20.86 7.54
CA CYS A 75 -16.59 -20.65 6.25
C CYS A 75 -17.64 -20.66 5.12
N GLU A 76 -17.70 -19.60 4.31
CA GLU A 76 -18.73 -19.48 3.27
C GLU A 76 -18.60 -20.58 2.19
N ASN A 77 -17.42 -21.19 2.03
CA ASN A 77 -17.21 -22.28 1.07
C ASN A 77 -17.57 -23.69 1.58
N CYS A 78 -17.16 -24.04 2.80
CA CYS A 78 -17.29 -25.42 3.31
C CYS A 78 -18.16 -25.56 4.56
N GLY A 79 -18.55 -24.46 5.20
CA GLY A 79 -19.34 -24.45 6.42
C GLY A 79 -18.57 -24.71 7.71
N GLU A 80 -17.25 -24.99 7.66
CA GLU A 80 -16.45 -25.21 8.86
C GLU A 80 -16.44 -23.96 9.75
N MET A 81 -16.66 -24.13 11.06
CA MET A 81 -16.78 -23.03 12.01
C MET A 81 -15.41 -22.41 12.30
N ILE A 82 -15.32 -21.09 12.09
CA ILE A 82 -14.10 -20.31 12.27
C ILE A 82 -14.16 -19.57 13.61
N PRO A 83 -13.21 -19.78 14.54
CA PRO A 83 -13.17 -19.05 15.80
C PRO A 83 -12.98 -17.55 15.59
N VAL A 84 -13.46 -16.73 16.52
CA VAL A 84 -13.29 -15.26 16.49
C VAL A 84 -11.81 -14.85 16.41
N THR A 85 -10.92 -15.59 17.08
CA THR A 85 -9.47 -15.34 17.06
C THR A 85 -8.86 -15.41 15.65
N PHE A 86 -9.53 -16.10 14.72
CA PHE A 86 -9.14 -16.20 13.32
C PHE A 86 -9.91 -15.24 12.40
N ALA A 87 -10.79 -14.36 12.89
CA ALA A 87 -11.64 -13.51 12.06
C ALA A 87 -10.86 -12.70 11.01
N ARG A 88 -9.77 -12.05 11.43
CA ARG A 88 -8.88 -11.30 10.52
C ARG A 88 -8.23 -12.20 9.47
N HIS A 89 -7.78 -13.38 9.87
CA HIS A 89 -7.15 -14.37 8.99
C HIS A 89 -8.17 -15.08 8.10
N ALA A 90 -9.45 -15.05 8.44
CA ALA A 90 -10.52 -15.62 7.64
C ALA A 90 -11.14 -14.62 6.66
N THR A 91 -10.80 -13.34 6.78
CA THR A 91 -11.23 -12.30 5.85
C THR A 91 -10.35 -12.32 4.59
N ALA A 92 -10.69 -13.21 3.66
CA ALA A 92 -9.99 -13.37 2.39
C ALA A 92 -10.36 -12.24 1.45
N HIS A 93 -9.38 -11.52 0.91
CA HIS A 93 -9.63 -10.49 -0.10
C HIS A 93 -9.75 -11.16 -1.47
N LEU A 94 -10.76 -10.78 -2.26
CA LEU A 94 -10.97 -11.35 -3.59
C LEU A 94 -9.94 -10.79 -4.59
N LEU A 95 -9.67 -9.49 -4.49
CA LEU A 95 -8.59 -8.80 -5.20
C LEU A 95 -7.50 -8.35 -4.19
N PRO A 96 -6.22 -8.64 -4.43
CA PRO A 96 -5.15 -8.34 -3.48
C PRO A 96 -5.04 -6.85 -3.12
N LYS A 97 -5.31 -6.51 -1.85
CA LYS A 97 -5.21 -5.15 -1.27
C LYS A 97 -3.87 -4.42 -1.47
N LYS A 98 -2.80 -5.13 -1.81
CA LYS A 98 -1.49 -4.51 -2.11
C LYS A 98 -1.45 -3.91 -3.52
N ILE A 99 -2.20 -4.50 -4.43
CA ILE A 99 -2.25 -4.14 -5.85
C ILE A 99 -3.46 -3.23 -6.10
N PHE A 100 -4.64 -3.63 -5.61
CA PHE A 100 -5.90 -2.91 -5.79
C PHE A 100 -6.21 -2.10 -4.54
N LYS A 101 -5.56 -0.93 -4.40
CA LYS A 101 -5.67 -0.06 -3.23
C LYS A 101 -7.01 0.66 -3.19
N SER A 102 -7.56 1.02 -4.35
CA SER A 102 -8.82 1.76 -4.48
C SER A 102 -10.01 1.00 -3.84
N ILE A 103 -9.99 -0.33 -3.92
CA ILE A 103 -11.03 -1.22 -3.41
C ILE A 103 -10.57 -2.08 -2.21
N ALA A 104 -9.41 -1.78 -1.62
CA ALA A 104 -8.81 -2.60 -0.55
C ALA A 104 -9.75 -2.80 0.66
N THR A 105 -10.60 -1.82 0.96
CA THR A 105 -11.58 -1.84 2.05
C THR A 105 -13.02 -1.85 1.54
N HIS A 106 -13.24 -2.21 0.27
CA HIS A 106 -14.58 -2.24 -0.32
C HIS A 106 -15.39 -3.42 0.27
N PRO A 107 -16.68 -3.25 0.62
CA PRO A 107 -17.48 -4.31 1.23
C PRO A 107 -17.66 -5.55 0.35
N LEU A 108 -17.49 -5.41 -0.97
CA LEU A 108 -17.53 -6.56 -1.89
C LEU A 108 -16.16 -7.24 -2.06
N ASN A 109 -15.06 -6.60 -1.67
CA ASN A 109 -13.70 -7.12 -1.88
C ASN A 109 -13.25 -8.06 -0.74
N TYR A 110 -14.18 -8.83 -0.18
CA TYR A 110 -13.84 -9.89 0.75
C TYR A 110 -14.86 -11.03 0.76
N MET A 111 -14.44 -12.16 1.33
CA MET A 111 -15.27 -13.30 1.68
C MET A 111 -14.74 -13.96 2.97
N ILE A 112 -15.61 -14.60 3.74
CA ILE A 112 -15.22 -15.30 4.98
C ILE A 112 -14.82 -16.73 4.65
N LEU A 113 -13.52 -16.98 4.60
CA LEU A 113 -12.94 -18.27 4.21
C LEU A 113 -11.90 -18.70 5.23
N GLY A 114 -12.06 -19.91 5.77
CA GLY A 114 -11.17 -20.42 6.82
C GLY A 114 -9.77 -20.74 6.29
N ALA A 115 -8.75 -20.29 7.00
CA ALA A 115 -7.36 -20.72 6.77
C ALA A 115 -7.15 -22.17 7.25
N ASN A 116 -7.75 -22.56 8.38
CA ASN A 116 -7.66 -23.91 8.93
C ASN A 116 -8.19 -24.99 7.96
N CYS A 117 -9.31 -24.69 7.29
CA CYS A 117 -9.93 -25.58 6.31
C CYS A 117 -9.31 -25.47 4.91
N GLY A 118 -8.24 -24.69 4.76
CA GLY A 118 -7.53 -24.45 3.50
C GLY A 118 -8.33 -23.69 2.43
N CYS A 119 -9.54 -23.21 2.74
CA CYS A 119 -10.37 -22.50 1.76
C CYS A 119 -9.85 -21.09 1.47
N HIS A 120 -9.19 -20.45 2.44
CA HIS A 120 -8.55 -19.16 2.21
C HIS A 120 -7.45 -19.28 1.15
N ASP A 121 -6.51 -20.21 1.31
CA ASP A 121 -5.33 -20.29 0.43
C ASP A 121 -5.70 -20.60 -1.02
N LYS A 122 -6.82 -21.33 -1.23
CA LYS A 122 -7.38 -21.59 -2.57
C LYS A 122 -7.74 -20.31 -3.32
N THR A 123 -8.04 -19.21 -2.63
CA THR A 123 -8.33 -17.92 -3.27
C THR A 123 -7.12 -17.27 -3.93
N HIS A 124 -5.91 -17.67 -3.56
CA HIS A 124 -4.68 -17.12 -4.13
C HIS A 124 -4.37 -17.69 -5.53
N VAL A 125 -5.02 -18.80 -5.90
CA VAL A 125 -4.76 -19.52 -7.15
C VAL A 125 -6.05 -19.60 -7.96
N LEU A 126 -6.06 -18.99 -9.15
CA LEU A 126 -7.25 -18.90 -10.01
C LEU A 126 -7.86 -20.28 -10.31
N GLU A 127 -7.04 -21.27 -10.63
CA GLU A 127 -7.51 -22.63 -10.92
C GLU A 127 -8.18 -23.33 -9.73
N GLN A 128 -7.89 -22.88 -8.51
CA GLN A 128 -8.47 -23.43 -7.29
C GLN A 128 -9.72 -22.67 -6.88
N ILE A 129 -9.70 -21.33 -6.97
CA ILE A 129 -10.85 -20.49 -6.58
C ILE A 129 -12.07 -20.77 -7.47
N VAL A 130 -11.87 -21.01 -8.77
CA VAL A 130 -12.96 -21.35 -9.72
C VAL A 130 -13.65 -22.68 -9.40
N LYS A 131 -12.98 -23.57 -8.65
CA LYS A 131 -13.53 -24.88 -8.25
C LYS A 131 -14.25 -24.82 -6.89
N MET A 132 -14.27 -23.67 -6.23
CA MET A 132 -14.91 -23.48 -4.93
C MET A 132 -16.43 -23.37 -5.10
N LYS A 133 -17.19 -23.85 -4.11
CA LYS A 133 -18.67 -23.77 -4.12
C LYS A 133 -19.17 -22.32 -4.12
N VAL A 134 -18.38 -21.42 -3.54
CA VAL A 134 -18.66 -19.98 -3.49
C VAL A 134 -18.25 -19.22 -4.75
N TRP A 135 -17.65 -19.89 -5.75
CA TRP A 135 -17.18 -19.21 -6.95
C TRP A 135 -18.24 -18.32 -7.64
N PRO A 136 -19.51 -18.75 -7.80
CA PRO A 136 -20.51 -17.90 -8.44
C PRO A 136 -20.72 -16.55 -7.72
N GLU A 137 -20.73 -16.56 -6.39
CA GLU A 137 -20.85 -15.34 -5.58
C GLU A 137 -19.58 -14.48 -5.66
N ILE A 138 -18.40 -15.11 -5.69
CA ILE A 138 -17.13 -14.42 -5.90
C ILE A 138 -17.12 -13.72 -7.26
N ALA A 139 -17.49 -14.42 -8.33
CA ALA A 139 -17.50 -13.88 -9.69
C ALA A 139 -18.46 -12.69 -9.81
N LYS A 140 -19.64 -12.76 -9.18
CA LYS A 140 -20.59 -11.64 -9.11
C LYS A 140 -19.97 -10.41 -8.45
N ARG A 141 -19.34 -10.57 -7.26
CA ARG A 141 -18.66 -9.46 -6.56
C ARG A 141 -17.51 -8.89 -7.39
N LEU A 142 -16.72 -9.75 -8.03
CA LEU A 142 -15.61 -9.33 -8.88
C LEU A 142 -16.08 -8.54 -10.11
N LYS A 143 -17.19 -8.94 -10.73
CA LYS A 143 -17.79 -8.20 -11.86
C LYS A 143 -18.16 -6.77 -11.48
N GLU A 144 -18.76 -6.59 -10.31
CA GLU A 144 -19.08 -5.26 -9.76
C GLU A 144 -17.81 -4.47 -9.41
N LEU A 145 -16.83 -5.11 -8.75
CA LEU A 145 -15.58 -4.46 -8.36
C LEU A 145 -14.73 -4.00 -9.55
N ILE A 146 -14.60 -4.84 -10.59
CA ILE A 146 -13.78 -4.52 -11.77
C ILE A 146 -14.32 -3.28 -12.49
N ALA A 147 -15.63 -3.08 -12.51
CA ALA A 147 -16.25 -1.90 -13.11
C ALA A 147 -15.92 -0.60 -12.34
N LEU A 148 -15.54 -0.70 -11.07
CA LEU A 148 -15.16 0.43 -10.22
C LEU A 148 -13.66 0.71 -10.21
N LEU A 149 -12.84 -0.18 -10.80
CA LEU A 149 -11.40 -0.04 -10.78
C LEU A 149 -10.94 1.16 -11.63
N PRO A 150 -10.00 1.97 -11.12
CA PRO A 150 -9.36 3.00 -11.94
C PRO A 150 -8.47 2.34 -13.01
N HIS A 151 -8.22 3.07 -14.10
CA HIS A 151 -7.50 2.54 -15.27
C HIS A 151 -6.09 2.03 -14.93
N ASP A 152 -5.42 2.62 -13.94
CA ASP A 152 -4.08 2.23 -13.50
C ASP A 152 -4.07 0.91 -12.73
N GLU A 153 -5.17 0.53 -12.07
CA GLU A 153 -5.34 -0.75 -11.39
C GLU A 153 -5.91 -1.82 -12.32
N LEU A 154 -6.76 -1.44 -13.28
CA LEU A 154 -7.41 -2.36 -14.22
C LEU A 154 -6.39 -3.20 -15.02
N LYS A 155 -5.23 -2.63 -15.35
CA LYS A 155 -4.14 -3.33 -16.06
C LYS A 155 -3.56 -4.52 -15.29
N HIS A 156 -3.83 -4.62 -13.99
CA HIS A 156 -3.40 -5.74 -13.14
C HIS A 156 -4.41 -6.88 -13.07
N VAL A 157 -5.60 -6.70 -13.65
CA VAL A 157 -6.58 -7.78 -13.83
C VAL A 157 -6.10 -8.64 -14.99
N SER A 158 -5.89 -9.94 -14.74
CA SER A 158 -5.45 -10.86 -15.78
C SER A 158 -6.60 -11.22 -16.72
N THR A 159 -6.28 -11.54 -17.98
CA THR A 159 -7.27 -11.96 -18.98
C THR A 159 -7.98 -13.24 -18.55
N GLU A 160 -7.24 -14.19 -17.97
CA GLU A 160 -7.77 -15.47 -17.48
C GLU A 160 -8.80 -15.26 -16.36
N LEU A 161 -8.56 -14.31 -15.45
CA LEU A 161 -9.52 -13.96 -14.41
C LEU A 161 -10.79 -13.36 -15.03
N TYR A 162 -10.63 -12.48 -16.03
CA TYR A 162 -11.76 -11.87 -16.71
C TYR A 162 -12.63 -12.92 -17.43
N GLU A 163 -12.01 -13.84 -18.16
CA GLU A 163 -12.69 -14.95 -18.81
C GLU A 163 -13.40 -15.86 -17.80
N ALA A 164 -12.75 -16.20 -16.70
CA ALA A 164 -13.35 -17.02 -15.65
C ALA A 164 -14.60 -16.37 -15.03
N ILE A 165 -14.62 -15.04 -14.89
CA ILE A 165 -15.79 -14.30 -14.39
C ILE A 165 -16.93 -14.30 -15.41
N GLN A 166 -16.64 -14.17 -16.71
CA GLN A 166 -17.70 -14.19 -17.74
C GLN A 166 -18.34 -15.56 -17.91
N ASN A 167 -17.60 -16.64 -17.63
CA ASN A 167 -18.08 -18.01 -17.72
C ASN A 167 -18.73 -18.52 -16.42
N ALA A 168 -18.86 -17.67 -15.40
CA ALA A 168 -19.50 -17.99 -14.14
C ALA A 168 -21.01 -17.70 -14.22
N ASP A 169 -21.74 -18.59 -14.90
CA ASP A 169 -23.21 -18.62 -14.90
C ASP A 169 -23.77 -19.43 -13.71
#